data_AF-A0A511K8W8-F1
#
_entry.id   AF-A0A511K8W8-F1
#
_cell.length_a   1.000
_cell.length_b   1.000
_cell.length_c   1.000
_cell.angle_alpha   90.00
_cell.angle_beta   90.00
_cell.angle_gamma   90.00
#
_symmetry.space_group_name_H-M   'P 1'
#
loop_
_entity.id
_entity.type
_entity.pdbx_description
1 polymer ?
#
loop_
_entity_poly.entity_id
_entity_poly.type
_entity_poly.pdbx_seq_one_letter_code
_entity_poly.pdbx_strand_id
1 'polypeptide(L)'
;MFAVHTPPASRLLSSRVSLATWLRRVPPSAQLDVVLLLRASPAMEESLEGLQLPLFSGSWADDWATHEARLRSWLSVRGMPLHSREAAETLAVSLYAQAAADFEREAGPVERRVFEEGAAWCRGRWADEQRTKLAMTSALNKLTARSFRERGRRREMVQDLVDDLEKLFLQAKIVEDDDRRRAFLGCFLEFPGLVKRLTAKDSFVSAIEEALVWEGEMVLKERRKDSL
;
A
#
# COMPACT_ATOMS: atom_id res chain seq x y z
N MET A 1 -43.52 -4.26 23.85
CA MET A 1 -42.51 -3.39 23.21
C MET A 1 -41.48 -3.04 24.26
N PHE A 2 -40.30 -3.66 24.22
CA PHE A 2 -39.19 -3.26 25.08
C PHE A 2 -38.23 -2.40 24.26
N ALA A 3 -38.10 -1.14 24.63
CA ALA A 3 -37.09 -0.25 24.08
C ALA A 3 -35.72 -0.67 24.63
N VAL A 4 -34.86 -1.24 23.77
CA VAL A 4 -33.47 -1.50 24.09
C VAL A 4 -32.73 -0.17 23.97
N HIS A 5 -32.36 0.39 25.12
CA HIS A 5 -31.52 1.58 25.19
C HIS A 5 -30.10 1.18 24.77
N THR A 6 -29.71 1.51 23.54
CA THR A 6 -28.32 1.39 23.08
C THR A 6 -27.52 2.56 23.65
N PRO A 7 -26.51 2.33 24.51
CA PRO A 7 -25.64 3.39 24.96
C PRO A 7 -24.74 3.86 23.79
N PRO A 8 -24.30 5.14 23.80
CA PRO A 8 -23.38 5.66 22.80
C PRO A 8 -22.06 4.88 22.80
N ALA A 9 -21.54 4.60 21.60
CA ALA A 9 -20.36 3.76 21.36
C ALA A 9 -19.11 4.17 22.17
N SER A 10 -19.02 5.44 22.60
CA SER A 10 -17.95 5.96 23.44
C SER A 10 -17.87 5.33 24.83
N ARG A 11 -18.94 4.72 25.35
CA ARG A 11 -18.92 4.06 26.67
C ARG A 11 -18.50 2.59 26.65
N LEU A 12 -18.37 1.96 25.47
CA LEU A 12 -17.98 0.54 25.37
C LEU A 12 -16.46 0.32 25.45
N LEU A 13 -15.65 1.36 25.25
CA LEU A 13 -14.18 1.30 25.35
C LEU A 13 -13.66 1.35 26.80
N SER A 14 -14.54 1.58 27.79
CA SER A 14 -14.17 1.60 29.22
C SER A 14 -14.17 0.20 29.86
N SER A 15 -14.76 -0.81 29.23
CA SER A 15 -14.78 -2.17 29.78
C SER A 15 -13.76 -3.04 29.07
N ARG A 16 -12.87 -3.68 29.84
CA ARG A 16 -11.84 -4.65 29.40
C ARG A 16 -12.43 -5.93 28.80
N VAL A 17 -13.29 -5.81 27.78
CA VAL A 17 -13.81 -6.94 27.02
C VAL A 17 -13.01 -6.99 25.73
N SER A 18 -12.18 -8.02 25.58
CA SER A 18 -11.44 -8.26 24.35
C SER A 18 -12.41 -8.28 23.15
N LEU A 19 -12.02 -7.64 22.05
CA LEU A 19 -12.77 -7.59 20.79
C LEU A 19 -13.20 -9.01 20.35
N ALA A 20 -12.35 -10.01 20.62
CA ALA A 20 -12.60 -11.42 20.33
C ALA A 20 -13.75 -12.02 21.16
N THR A 21 -13.97 -11.54 22.39
CA THR A 21 -15.06 -11.96 23.27
C THR A 21 -16.39 -11.35 22.83
N TRP A 22 -16.37 -10.15 22.26
CA TRP A 22 -17.57 -9.47 21.75
C TRP A 22 -18.02 -10.04 20.39
N LEU A 23 -17.08 -10.32 19.48
CA LEU A 23 -17.37 -10.90 18.16
C LEU A 23 -18.08 -12.27 18.22
N ARG A 24 -17.85 -13.06 19.27
CA ARG A 24 -18.57 -14.33 19.52
C ARG A 24 -20.06 -14.17 19.82
N ARG A 25 -20.53 -12.95 20.15
CA ARG A 25 -21.93 -12.65 20.44
C ARG A 25 -22.69 -12.06 19.25
N VAL A 26 -22.00 -11.80 18.13
CA VAL A 26 -22.59 -11.25 16.90
C VAL A 26 -22.83 -12.40 15.91
N PRO A 27 -24.04 -12.51 15.32
CA PRO A 27 -24.32 -13.55 14.33
C PRO A 27 -23.37 -13.40 13.11
N PRO A 28 -22.93 -14.52 12.48
CA PRO A 28 -21.90 -14.50 11.43
C PRO A 28 -22.20 -13.56 10.26
N SER A 29 -23.48 -13.41 9.91
CA SER A 29 -23.95 -12.51 8.85
C SER A 29 -23.72 -11.04 9.14
N ALA A 30 -23.60 -10.64 10.41
CA ALA A 30 -23.37 -9.25 10.83
C ALA A 30 -21.90 -8.97 11.23
N GLN A 31 -21.04 -9.99 11.25
CA GLN A 31 -19.61 -9.82 11.60
C GLN A 31 -18.84 -9.05 10.53
N LEU A 32 -19.20 -9.22 9.26
CA LEU A 32 -18.63 -8.46 8.13
C LEU A 32 -18.96 -6.96 8.23
N ASP A 33 -20.19 -6.62 8.62
CA ASP A 33 -20.63 -5.22 8.75
C ASP A 33 -19.96 -4.51 9.94
N VAL A 34 -19.74 -5.23 11.05
CA VAL A 34 -18.99 -4.69 12.20
C VAL A 34 -17.52 -4.44 11.85
N VAL A 35 -16.88 -5.35 11.12
CA VAL A 35 -15.48 -5.17 10.67
C VAL A 35 -15.38 -3.99 9.71
N LEU A 36 -16.37 -3.77 8.84
CA LEU A 36 -16.43 -2.61 7.95
C LEU A 36 -16.73 -1.31 8.70
N LEU A 37 -17.57 -1.34 9.74
CA LEU A 37 -17.86 -0.18 10.60
C LEU A 37 -16.67 0.22 11.49
N LEU A 38 -15.91 -0.74 12.01
CA LEU A 38 -14.66 -0.48 12.74
C LEU A 38 -13.56 0.09 11.83
N ARG A 39 -13.62 -0.19 10.52
CA ARG A 39 -12.73 0.39 9.49
C ARG A 39 -13.07 1.84 9.10
N ALA A 40 -14.22 2.36 9.51
CA ALA A 40 -14.70 3.70 9.12
C ALA A 40 -14.60 4.76 10.24
N SER A 41 -14.04 4.42 11.42
CA SER A 41 -13.95 5.36 12.54
C SER A 41 -12.57 6.02 12.61
N PRO A 42 -12.47 7.36 12.47
CA PRO A 42 -11.20 8.11 12.53
C PRO A 42 -10.62 8.22 13.95
N ALA A 43 -11.23 7.59 14.95
CA ALA A 43 -10.81 7.67 16.36
C ALA A 43 -9.77 6.61 16.77
N MET A 44 -9.17 5.90 15.82
CA MET A 44 -8.18 4.84 16.06
C MET A 44 -6.71 5.30 15.82
N GLU A 45 -6.45 6.61 15.82
CA GLU A 45 -5.11 7.16 15.52
C GLU A 45 -4.26 7.54 16.75
N GLU A 46 -4.80 7.55 17.97
CA GLU A 46 -4.07 8.09 19.11
C GLU A 46 -3.99 7.13 20.31
N SER A 47 -3.02 6.21 20.29
CA SER A 47 -2.38 5.66 21.51
C SER A 47 -1.27 4.66 21.18
N LEU A 48 -0.09 5.09 20.69
CA LEU A 48 1.08 4.20 20.44
C LEU A 48 0.74 2.92 19.61
N GLU A 49 -0.34 2.99 18.81
CA GLU A 49 -1.09 1.90 18.17
C GLU A 49 -1.11 2.09 16.64
N GLY A 50 -0.06 2.65 16.04
CA GLY A 50 -0.08 3.17 14.66
C GLY A 50 0.51 2.29 13.55
N LEU A 51 0.95 1.05 13.84
CA LEU A 51 1.47 0.16 12.78
C LEU A 51 0.31 -0.60 12.14
N GLN A 52 -0.15 -0.11 10.99
CA GLN A 52 -1.16 -0.76 10.16
C GLN A 52 -0.67 -2.15 9.74
N LEU A 53 -1.54 -3.17 9.85
CA LEU A 53 -1.23 -4.51 9.40
C LEU A 53 -0.94 -4.48 7.89
N PRO A 54 0.21 -5.00 7.42
CA PRO A 54 0.46 -5.14 5.99
C PRO A 54 -0.63 -6.03 5.37
N LEU A 55 -1.21 -5.62 4.24
CA LEU A 55 -2.24 -6.39 3.56
C LEU A 55 -1.72 -6.95 2.23
N PHE A 56 -2.24 -8.11 1.82
CA PHE A 56 -1.90 -8.78 0.57
C PHE A 56 -3.14 -9.32 -0.12
N SER A 57 -3.38 -8.90 -1.36
CA SER A 57 -4.57 -9.28 -2.14
C SER A 57 -4.35 -10.52 -3.00
N GLY A 58 -3.09 -10.85 -3.29
CA GLY A 58 -2.73 -11.87 -4.29
C GLY A 58 -2.81 -11.37 -5.74
N SER A 59 -2.92 -10.04 -5.94
CA SER A 59 -2.88 -9.42 -7.26
C SER A 59 -1.51 -9.60 -7.91
N TRP A 60 -1.45 -9.42 -9.24
CA TRP A 60 -0.21 -9.44 -10.00
C TRP A 60 0.76 -8.29 -9.64
N ALA A 61 0.25 -7.22 -9.03
CA ALA A 61 1.07 -6.10 -8.59
C ALA A 61 1.63 -6.30 -7.17
N ASP A 62 1.14 -7.29 -6.45
CA ASP A 62 1.56 -7.57 -5.09
C ASP A 62 2.83 -8.43 -5.12
N ASP A 63 3.86 -7.99 -4.40
CA ASP A 63 5.07 -8.77 -4.18
C ASP A 63 4.97 -9.50 -2.84
N TRP A 64 4.89 -10.83 -2.90
CA TRP A 64 4.84 -11.68 -1.71
C TRP A 64 6.09 -11.50 -0.85
N ALA A 65 7.28 -11.36 -1.44
CA ALA A 65 8.52 -11.27 -0.68
C ALA A 65 8.55 -10.01 0.19
N THR A 66 8.19 -8.86 -0.39
CA THR A 66 8.05 -7.59 0.34
C THR A 66 6.96 -7.67 1.40
N HIS A 67 5.80 -8.27 1.10
CA HIS A 67 4.74 -8.44 2.09
C HIS A 67 5.18 -9.30 3.27
N GLU A 68 5.78 -10.46 3.01
CA GLU A 68 6.27 -11.39 4.04
C GLU A 68 7.30 -10.71 4.95
N ALA A 69 8.26 -9.97 4.39
CA ALA A 69 9.26 -9.23 5.16
C ALA A 69 8.63 -8.15 6.05
N ARG A 70 7.66 -7.40 5.51
CA ARG A 70 6.91 -6.39 6.28
C ARG A 70 6.09 -7.02 7.40
N LEU A 71 5.43 -8.14 7.13
CA LEU A 71 4.62 -8.86 8.11
C LEU A 71 5.47 -9.43 9.26
N ARG A 72 6.62 -10.04 8.94
CA ARG A 72 7.57 -10.54 9.95
C ARG A 72 8.10 -9.40 10.83
N SER A 73 8.42 -8.26 10.23
CA SER A 73 8.85 -7.07 10.95
C SER A 73 7.73 -6.54 11.87
N TRP A 74 6.50 -6.50 11.36
CA TRP A 74 5.32 -6.09 12.13
C TRP A 74 5.08 -7.01 13.34
N LEU A 75 5.14 -8.32 13.15
CA LEU A 75 5.02 -9.32 14.22
C LEU A 75 6.12 -9.14 15.27
N SER A 76 7.37 -8.92 14.83
CA SER A 76 8.52 -8.69 15.71
C SER A 76 8.32 -7.43 16.57
N VAL A 77 7.87 -6.32 15.98
CA VAL A 77 7.60 -5.07 16.71
C VAL A 77 6.47 -5.24 17.73
N ARG A 78 5.48 -6.10 17.41
CA ARG A 78 4.39 -6.46 18.34
C ARG A 78 4.78 -7.52 19.37
N GLY A 79 6.03 -7.99 19.36
CA GLY A 79 6.50 -9.03 20.27
C GLY A 79 5.83 -10.38 20.08
N MET A 80 5.31 -10.66 18.88
CA MET A 80 4.59 -11.90 18.57
C MET A 80 5.55 -12.95 18.01
N PRO A 81 5.80 -14.08 18.71
CA PRO A 81 6.71 -15.10 18.23
C PRO A 81 6.15 -15.82 17.00
N LEU A 82 6.99 -16.10 16.00
CA LEU A 82 6.56 -16.72 14.74
C LEU A 82 5.99 -18.13 14.90
N HIS A 83 6.38 -18.84 15.96
CA HIS A 83 5.84 -20.17 16.28
C HIS A 83 4.51 -20.11 17.04
N SER A 84 4.02 -18.92 17.39
CA SER A 84 2.77 -18.76 18.11
C SER A 84 1.57 -18.92 17.17
N ARG A 85 0.44 -19.34 17.75
CA ARG A 85 -0.81 -19.43 17.01
C ARG A 85 -1.30 -18.06 16.57
N GLU A 86 -1.07 -17.02 17.37
CA GLU A 86 -1.46 -15.65 17.00
C GLU A 86 -0.73 -15.18 15.74
N ALA A 87 0.52 -15.60 15.51
CA ALA A 87 1.26 -15.25 14.29
C ALA A 87 0.60 -15.87 13.05
N ALA A 88 0.18 -17.13 13.12
CA ALA A 88 -0.54 -17.81 12.03
C ALA A 88 -1.91 -17.17 11.76
N GLU A 89 -2.65 -16.79 12.80
CA GLU A 89 -3.92 -16.07 12.66
C GLU A 89 -3.70 -14.68 12.05
N THR A 90 -2.61 -14.00 12.42
CA THR A 90 -2.25 -12.69 11.87
C THR A 90 -1.91 -12.78 10.38
N LEU A 91 -1.23 -13.85 9.95
CA LEU A 91 -1.02 -14.15 8.53
C LEU A 91 -2.36 -14.32 7.81
N ALA A 92 -3.29 -15.09 8.36
CA ALA A 92 -4.60 -15.27 7.70
C ALA A 92 -5.36 -13.94 7.53
N VAL A 93 -5.28 -13.04 8.52
CA VAL A 93 -5.93 -11.72 8.47
C VAL A 93 -5.17 -10.71 7.59
N SER A 94 -3.87 -10.91 7.34
CA SER A 94 -3.10 -10.07 6.42
C SER A 94 -3.45 -10.34 4.95
N LEU A 95 -4.04 -11.50 4.65
CA LEU A 95 -4.55 -11.84 3.33
C LEU A 95 -5.96 -11.25 3.11
N TYR A 96 -6.24 -10.77 1.90
CA TYR A 96 -7.58 -10.34 1.50
C TYR A 96 -7.87 -10.66 0.04
N ALA A 97 -9.11 -10.42 -0.39
CA ALA A 97 -9.57 -10.67 -1.77
C ALA A 97 -9.22 -12.09 -2.25
N GLN A 98 -8.50 -12.21 -3.36
CA GLN A 98 -8.14 -13.49 -3.97
C GLN A 98 -7.23 -14.32 -3.05
N ALA A 99 -6.28 -13.67 -2.36
CA ALA A 99 -5.36 -14.37 -1.48
C ALA A 99 -6.06 -15.04 -0.30
N ALA A 100 -7.00 -14.34 0.34
CA ALA A 100 -7.79 -14.92 1.43
C ALA A 100 -8.64 -16.10 0.93
N ALA A 101 -9.34 -15.93 -0.19
CA ALA A 101 -10.19 -16.98 -0.75
C ALA A 101 -9.39 -18.25 -1.13
N ASP A 102 -8.22 -18.09 -1.75
CA ASP A 102 -7.37 -19.23 -2.12
C ASP A 102 -6.78 -19.91 -0.88
N PHE A 103 -6.31 -19.14 0.11
CA PHE A 103 -5.76 -19.69 1.35
C PHE A 103 -6.81 -20.46 2.16
N GLU A 104 -8.03 -19.92 2.30
CA GLU A 104 -9.13 -20.58 2.98
C GLU A 104 -9.62 -21.86 2.27
N ARG A 105 -9.51 -21.91 0.93
CA ARG A 105 -9.95 -23.06 0.14
C ARG A 105 -8.90 -24.17 0.08
N GLU A 106 -7.64 -23.81 -0.10
CA GLU A 106 -6.59 -24.73 -0.54
C GLU A 106 -5.49 -24.99 0.50
N ALA A 107 -5.24 -24.07 1.46
CA ALA A 107 -4.22 -24.30 2.47
C ALA A 107 -4.65 -25.42 3.43
N GLY A 108 -3.75 -26.33 3.77
CA GLY A 108 -4.02 -27.43 4.68
C GLY A 108 -4.15 -26.99 6.16
N PRO A 109 -4.46 -27.93 7.07
CA PRO A 109 -4.62 -27.63 8.49
C PRO A 109 -3.35 -27.13 9.18
N VAL A 110 -2.17 -27.51 8.68
CA VAL A 110 -0.88 -27.15 9.28
C VAL A 110 -0.51 -25.72 8.91
N GLU A 111 -0.67 -25.38 7.64
CA GLU A 111 -0.44 -24.06 7.05
C GLU A 111 -1.29 -22.97 7.73
N ARG A 112 -2.51 -23.32 8.14
CA ARG A 112 -3.42 -22.40 8.88
C ARG A 112 -3.07 -22.24 10.35
N ARG A 113 -2.20 -23.08 10.92
CA ARG A 113 -1.87 -23.10 12.36
C ARG A 113 -0.44 -22.68 12.67
N VAL A 114 0.46 -22.82 11.69
CA VAL A 114 1.88 -22.51 11.83
C VAL A 114 2.25 -21.44 10.81
N PHE A 115 2.75 -20.30 11.29
CA PHE A 115 3.07 -19.16 10.44
C PHE A 115 4.06 -19.53 9.32
N GLU A 116 5.13 -20.27 9.64
CA GLU A 116 6.15 -20.64 8.65
C GLU A 116 5.58 -21.51 7.53
N GLU A 117 4.70 -22.45 7.86
CA GLU A 117 4.05 -23.34 6.91
C GLU A 117 3.06 -22.57 6.03
N GLY A 118 2.27 -21.68 6.64
CA GLY A 118 1.38 -20.78 5.90
C GLY A 118 2.15 -19.84 4.97
N ALA A 119 3.24 -19.24 5.44
CA ALA A 119 4.09 -18.37 4.64
C ALA A 119 4.79 -19.13 3.50
N ALA A 120 5.24 -20.37 3.74
CA ALA A 120 5.81 -21.23 2.71
C ALA A 120 4.78 -21.59 1.63
N TRP A 121 3.55 -21.92 2.02
CA TRP A 121 2.46 -22.17 1.08
C TRP A 121 2.17 -20.93 0.22
N CYS A 122 2.07 -19.75 0.86
CA CYS A 122 1.86 -18.49 0.16
C CYS A 122 3.01 -18.20 -0.82
N ARG A 123 4.24 -18.47 -0.43
CA ARG A 123 5.43 -18.32 -1.29
C ARG A 123 5.34 -19.23 -2.51
N GLY A 124 4.99 -20.50 -2.34
CA GLY A 124 4.79 -21.44 -3.45
C GLY A 124 3.68 -21.01 -4.42
N ARG A 125 2.66 -20.28 -3.92
CA ARG A 125 1.52 -19.81 -4.71
C ARG A 125 1.76 -18.49 -5.44
N TRP A 126 2.44 -17.54 -4.79
CA TRP A 126 2.52 -16.15 -5.24
C TRP A 126 3.93 -15.65 -5.55
N ALA A 127 4.99 -16.32 -5.08
CA ALA A 127 6.38 -15.96 -5.40
C ALA A 127 6.88 -16.64 -6.70
N ASP A 128 5.99 -16.91 -7.65
CA ASP A 128 6.34 -17.47 -8.95
C ASP A 128 7.22 -16.50 -9.75
N GLU A 129 8.30 -17.02 -10.34
CA GLU A 129 9.22 -16.28 -11.19
C GLU A 129 8.47 -15.66 -12.39
N GLN A 130 7.46 -16.35 -12.93
CA GLN A 130 6.63 -15.80 -14.01
C GLN A 130 5.82 -14.58 -13.57
N ARG A 131 5.22 -14.63 -12.36
CA ARG A 131 4.49 -13.48 -11.79
C ARG A 131 5.43 -12.29 -11.60
N THR A 132 6.62 -12.55 -11.08
CA THR A 132 7.66 -11.51 -10.89
C THR A 132 8.05 -10.87 -12.22
N LYS A 133 8.28 -11.68 -13.27
CA LYS A 133 8.61 -11.19 -14.62
C LYS A 133 7.47 -10.38 -15.24
N LEU A 134 6.22 -10.80 -15.06
CA LEU A 134 5.05 -10.07 -15.56
C LEU A 134 4.82 -8.76 -14.80
N ALA A 135 4.98 -8.75 -13.48
CA ALA A 135 4.91 -7.54 -12.67
C ALA A 135 5.98 -6.51 -13.08
N MET A 136 7.22 -6.97 -13.26
CA MET A 136 8.33 -6.14 -13.74
C MET A 136 8.05 -5.57 -15.14
N THR A 137 7.60 -6.41 -16.08
CA THR A 137 7.19 -5.96 -17.43
C THR A 137 6.06 -4.94 -17.37
N SER A 138 5.05 -5.17 -16.53
CA SER A 138 3.94 -4.24 -16.33
C SER A 138 4.42 -2.90 -15.77
N ALA A 139 5.33 -2.90 -14.80
CA ALA A 139 5.93 -1.68 -14.25
C ALA A 139 6.73 -0.91 -15.32
N LEU A 140 7.54 -1.59 -16.14
CA LEU A 140 8.27 -0.98 -17.25
C LEU A 140 7.32 -0.36 -18.29
N ASN A 141 6.22 -1.04 -18.61
CA ASN A 141 5.21 -0.50 -19.52
C ASN A 141 4.53 0.75 -18.93
N LYS A 142 4.21 0.73 -17.63
CA LYS A 142 3.66 1.89 -16.92
C LYS A 142 4.63 3.06 -16.91
N LEU A 143 5.92 2.83 -16.64
CA LEU A 143 6.97 3.86 -16.70
C LEU A 143 7.06 4.47 -18.09
N THR A 144 7.01 3.65 -19.14
CA THR A 144 7.10 4.11 -20.53
C THR A 144 5.88 4.95 -20.94
N ALA A 145 4.70 4.57 -20.47
CA ALA A 145 3.45 5.28 -20.78
C ALA A 145 3.20 6.50 -19.89
N ARG A 146 4.00 6.70 -18.83
CA ARG A 146 3.76 7.73 -17.83
C ARG A 146 4.10 9.11 -18.36
N SER A 147 3.17 10.05 -18.22
CA SER A 147 3.41 11.48 -18.45
C SER A 147 2.91 12.32 -17.29
N PHE A 148 3.59 13.43 -17.01
CA PHE A 148 3.20 14.39 -15.98
C PHE A 148 1.90 15.10 -16.37
N ARG A 149 0.89 15.08 -15.49
CA ARG A 149 -0.43 15.68 -15.71
C ARG A 149 -1.16 15.16 -16.96
N GLU A 150 -1.09 13.83 -17.17
CA GLU A 150 -1.86 13.12 -18.19
C GLU A 150 -3.37 13.42 -18.14
N ARG A 151 -4.11 13.04 -19.20
CA ARG A 151 -5.58 13.17 -19.24
C ARG A 151 -6.21 12.43 -18.05
N GLY A 152 -6.67 13.19 -17.06
CA GLY A 152 -7.25 12.66 -15.81
C GLY A 152 -6.51 13.14 -14.55
N ARG A 153 -5.27 13.62 -14.69
CA ARG A 153 -4.40 14.07 -13.58
C ARG A 153 -3.96 15.54 -13.71
N ARG A 154 -4.85 16.42 -14.18
CA ARG A 154 -4.49 17.83 -14.46
C ARG A 154 -3.95 18.62 -13.27
N ARG A 155 -4.21 18.18 -12.04
CA ARG A 155 -3.79 18.81 -10.78
C ARG A 155 -2.67 18.07 -10.06
N GLU A 156 -2.09 17.07 -10.71
CA GLU A 156 -0.97 16.31 -10.16
C GLU A 156 0.23 17.22 -9.91
N MET A 157 0.79 17.12 -8.71
CA MET A 157 2.01 17.82 -8.31
C MET A 157 3.23 16.99 -8.69
N VAL A 158 4.39 17.64 -8.80
CA VAL A 158 5.66 16.93 -9.09
C VAL A 158 5.94 15.85 -8.04
N GLN A 159 5.64 16.12 -6.76
CA GLN A 159 5.84 15.13 -5.68
C GLN A 159 4.96 13.88 -5.85
N ASP A 160 3.70 14.05 -6.26
CA ASP A 160 2.79 12.92 -6.51
C ASP A 160 3.34 12.01 -7.63
N LEU A 161 3.91 12.62 -8.68
CA LEU A 161 4.59 11.89 -9.74
C LEU A 161 5.82 11.14 -9.20
N VAL A 162 6.65 11.78 -8.38
CA VAL A 162 7.85 11.15 -7.80
C VAL A 162 7.49 9.94 -6.95
N ASP A 163 6.51 10.07 -6.05
CA ASP A 163 6.06 8.98 -5.18
C ASP A 163 5.52 7.78 -5.99
N ASP A 164 4.85 8.03 -7.11
CA ASP A 164 4.40 7.00 -8.04
C ASP A 164 5.56 6.34 -8.80
N LEU A 165 6.54 7.14 -9.25
CA LEU A 165 7.72 6.63 -9.95
C LEU A 165 8.60 5.77 -9.03
N GLU A 166 8.78 6.14 -7.76
CA GLU A 166 9.55 5.35 -6.81
C GLU A 166 8.97 3.94 -6.61
N LYS A 167 7.63 3.84 -6.52
CA LYS A 167 6.94 2.53 -6.46
C LYS A 167 7.21 1.72 -7.74
N LEU A 168 7.15 2.37 -8.90
CA LEU A 168 7.41 1.71 -10.19
C LEU A 168 8.87 1.31 -10.36
N PHE A 169 9.83 2.11 -9.90
CA PHE A 169 11.26 1.78 -9.92
C PHE A 169 11.55 0.56 -9.05
N LEU A 170 10.93 0.49 -7.86
CA LEU A 170 11.05 -0.68 -6.99
C LEU A 170 10.51 -1.94 -7.69
N GLN A 171 9.33 -1.87 -8.31
CA GLN A 171 8.72 -2.99 -9.04
C GLN A 171 9.51 -3.39 -10.29
N ALA A 172 10.05 -2.42 -11.01
CA ALA A 172 10.86 -2.62 -12.21
C ALA A 172 12.33 -2.98 -11.91
N LYS A 173 12.72 -3.00 -10.62
CA LYS A 173 14.11 -3.20 -10.16
C LYS A 173 15.10 -2.19 -10.75
N ILE A 174 14.67 -0.95 -10.93
CA ILE A 174 15.53 0.15 -11.39
C ILE A 174 16.23 0.77 -10.18
N VAL A 175 17.54 0.52 -10.10
CA VAL A 175 18.39 0.99 -8.99
C VAL A 175 19.30 2.13 -9.45
N GLU A 176 19.77 2.08 -10.69
CA GLU A 176 20.71 3.05 -11.24
C GLU A 176 20.09 4.45 -11.33
N ASP A 177 20.80 5.45 -10.79
CA ASP A 177 20.34 6.84 -10.74
C ASP A 177 20.06 7.39 -12.15
N ASP A 178 20.92 7.03 -13.12
CA ASP A 178 20.79 7.45 -14.50
C ASP A 178 19.53 6.91 -15.20
N ASP A 179 19.12 5.68 -14.87
CA ASP A 179 17.90 5.09 -15.41
C ASP A 179 16.66 5.76 -14.79
N ARG A 180 16.69 6.03 -13.48
CA ARG A 180 15.63 6.77 -12.78
C ARG A 180 15.48 8.18 -13.34
N ARG A 181 16.60 8.88 -13.52
CA ARG A 181 16.67 10.21 -14.15
C ARG A 181 16.07 10.17 -15.55
N ARG A 182 16.49 9.23 -16.41
CA ARG A 182 15.95 9.11 -17.77
C ARG A 182 14.44 8.88 -17.80
N ALA A 183 13.92 7.99 -16.94
CA ALA A 183 12.48 7.75 -16.82
C ALA A 183 11.72 9.00 -16.33
N PHE A 184 12.28 9.72 -15.36
CA PHE A 184 11.70 10.97 -14.86
C PHE A 184 11.61 12.05 -15.94
N LEU A 185 12.69 12.27 -16.70
CA LEU A 185 12.70 13.21 -17.83
C LEU A 185 11.63 12.86 -18.87
N GLY A 186 11.45 11.56 -19.15
CA GLY A 186 10.43 11.06 -20.07
C GLY A 186 9.00 11.44 -19.69
N CYS A 187 8.74 11.70 -18.41
CA CYS A 187 7.42 12.14 -17.97
C CYS A 187 7.06 13.56 -18.43
N PHE A 188 8.06 14.39 -18.78
CA PHE A 188 7.87 15.81 -19.10
C PHE A 188 8.01 16.14 -20.59
N LEU A 189 7.90 15.15 -21.50
CA LEU A 189 8.10 15.37 -22.94
C LEU A 189 7.17 16.44 -23.55
N GLU A 190 6.00 16.69 -22.96
CA GLU A 190 5.08 17.77 -23.36
C GLU A 190 5.56 19.18 -22.96
N PHE A 191 6.61 19.28 -22.12
CA PHE A 191 7.17 20.52 -21.58
C PHE A 191 8.63 20.70 -22.03
N PRO A 192 8.89 21.01 -23.31
CA PRO A 192 10.25 21.02 -23.87
C PRO A 192 11.21 22.00 -23.17
N GLY A 193 10.68 23.12 -22.66
CA GLY A 193 11.46 24.09 -21.89
C GLY A 193 11.94 23.52 -20.54
N LEU A 194 11.12 22.71 -19.88
CA LEU A 194 11.50 22.01 -18.66
C LEU A 194 12.48 20.88 -18.97
N VAL A 195 12.20 20.05 -19.97
CA VAL A 195 13.11 18.94 -20.38
C VAL A 195 14.54 19.45 -20.57
N LYS A 196 14.72 20.60 -21.24
CA LYS A 196 16.04 21.21 -21.41
C LYS A 196 16.74 21.55 -20.08
N ARG A 197 16.00 22.05 -19.09
CA ARG A 197 16.52 22.35 -17.74
C ARG A 197 16.90 21.06 -17.02
N LEU A 198 16.05 20.03 -17.11
CA LEU A 198 16.26 18.73 -16.46
C LEU A 198 17.44 17.95 -17.07
N THR A 199 17.64 17.99 -18.38
CA THR A 199 18.77 17.33 -19.05
C THR A 199 20.13 17.90 -18.61
N ALA A 200 20.17 19.16 -18.16
CA ALA A 200 21.38 19.77 -17.63
C ALA A 200 21.73 19.30 -16.20
N LYS A 201 20.83 18.56 -15.54
CA LYS A 201 21.02 18.02 -14.20
C LYS A 201 21.68 16.66 -14.28
N ASP A 202 22.63 16.38 -13.41
CA ASP A 202 23.51 15.21 -13.46
C ASP A 202 22.96 14.00 -12.69
N SER A 203 21.92 14.20 -11.88
CA SER A 203 21.36 13.18 -10.99
C SER A 203 19.83 13.22 -10.96
N PHE A 204 19.21 12.12 -10.57
CA PHE A 204 17.75 12.05 -10.38
C PHE A 204 17.27 13.06 -9.34
N VAL A 205 17.97 13.18 -8.22
CA VAL A 205 17.62 14.13 -7.13
C VAL A 205 17.68 15.58 -7.60
N SER A 206 18.76 15.99 -8.26
CA SER A 206 18.89 17.36 -8.78
C SER A 206 17.87 17.68 -9.89
N ALA A 207 17.44 16.69 -10.66
CA ALA A 207 16.33 16.83 -11.61
C ALA A 207 14.98 17.03 -10.90
N ILE A 208 14.72 16.33 -9.79
CA ILE A 208 13.51 16.54 -8.98
C ILE A 208 13.48 17.96 -8.42
N GLU A 209 14.57 18.42 -7.81
CA GLU A 209 14.67 19.78 -7.25
C GLU A 209 14.36 20.84 -8.32
N GLU A 210 14.91 20.69 -9.51
CA GLU A 210 14.66 21.60 -10.64
C GLU A 210 13.20 21.58 -11.09
N ALA A 211 12.57 20.39 -11.13
CA ALA A 211 11.16 20.25 -11.48
C ALA A 211 10.25 20.91 -10.44
N LEU A 212 10.56 20.81 -9.15
CA LEU A 212 9.84 21.47 -8.05
C LEU A 212 9.95 23.00 -8.15
N VAL A 213 11.14 23.53 -8.46
CA VAL A 213 11.34 24.97 -8.71
C VAL A 213 10.48 25.43 -9.89
N TRP A 214 10.50 24.70 -11.00
CA TRP A 214 9.68 25.01 -12.17
C TRP A 214 8.17 24.97 -11.87
N GLU A 215 7.71 23.99 -11.09
CA GLU A 215 6.30 23.93 -10.67
C GLU A 215 5.91 25.16 -9.84
N GLY A 216 6.77 25.60 -8.91
CA GLY A 216 6.58 26.83 -8.16
C GLY A 216 6.49 28.07 -9.05
N GLU A 217 7.37 28.19 -10.05
CA GLU A 217 7.29 29.27 -11.05
C GLU A 217 5.97 29.26 -11.83
N MET A 218 5.43 28.07 -12.13
CA MET A 218 4.19 27.92 -12.88
C MET A 218 2.96 28.33 -12.08
N VAL A 219 2.88 27.89 -10.83
CA VAL A 219 1.79 28.29 -9.91
C VAL A 219 1.77 29.80 -9.70
N LEU A 220 2.94 30.44 -9.56
CA LEU A 220 3.03 31.90 -9.42
C LEU A 220 2.57 32.64 -10.67
N LYS A 221 2.87 32.12 -11.87
CA LYS A 221 2.43 32.71 -13.14
C LYS A 221 0.91 32.61 -13.33
N GLU A 222 0.30 31.49 -12.95
CA GLU A 222 -1.16 31.32 -13.00
C GLU A 222 -1.88 32.31 -12.08
N ARG A 223 -1.44 32.42 -10.82
CA ARG A 223 -2.04 33.36 -9.85
C ARG A 223 -2.00 34.83 -10.31
N ARG A 224 -0.94 35.23 -11.02
CA ARG A 224 -0.81 36.58 -11.58
C ARG A 224 -1.74 36.83 -12.77
N LYS A 225 -2.06 35.80 -13.55
CA LYS A 225 -3.02 35.90 -14.66
C LYS A 225 -4.45 36.01 -14.16
N ASP A 226 -4.78 35.33 -13.07
CA ASP A 226 -6.12 35.40 -12.47
C ASP A 226 -6.38 36.71 -11.69
N SER A 227 -5.33 37.51 -11.46
CA SER A 227 -5.39 38.80 -10.76
C SER A 227 -5.46 40.01 -11.71
N LEU A 228 -5.50 39.78 -13.03
CA LEU A 228 -5.64 40.79 -14.09
C LEU A 228 -6.97 40.60 -14.82
#